data_AF-A0A536TN46-F1
#
_entry.id   AF-A0A536TN46-F1
#
_cell.length_a   1.000
_cell.length_b   1.000
_cell.length_c   1.000
_cell.angle_alpha   90.00
_cell.angle_beta   90.00
_cell.angle_gamma   90.00
#
_symmetry.space_group_name_H-M   'P 1'
#
loop_
_entity.id
_entity.type
_entity.pdbx_description
1 polymer ?
#
loop_
_entity_poly.entity_id
_entity_poly.type
_entity_poly.pdbx_seq_one_letter_code
_entity_poly.pdbx_strand_id
1 'polypeptide(L)'
;MLRKFFRKYLPSNESIRQNRHIARFGTLLLHPNLWHLNRRSVSGGVAAGLFAGLVPGSNPVQFAVAALLAVAFRVNLPVALVVTLYTNPLTIVPLYLLAYEYGKLLVGGDASFTPEPEFDWSHLSHWLEVWLAWLLSLGKPLAVGLIALALTLAAAGYALVQIAWRAHVVLAWRRRRRRRATNDSR
;
A
#
# COMPACT_ATOMS: atom_id res chain seq x y z
N MET A 1 14.84 17.95 -19.43
CA MET A 1 13.50 17.87 -20.03
C MET A 1 12.72 16.65 -19.54
N LEU A 2 12.43 16.56 -18.23
CA LEU A 2 11.48 15.56 -17.67
C LEU A 2 10.24 16.22 -17.05
N ARG A 3 10.24 17.56 -16.88
CA ARG A 3 9.10 18.29 -16.29
C ARG A 3 7.90 18.49 -17.23
N LYS A 4 8.11 18.40 -18.56
CA LYS A 4 7.05 18.64 -19.55
C LYS A 4 6.13 17.42 -19.78
N PHE A 5 6.64 16.20 -19.65
CA PHE A 5 5.84 14.99 -19.84
C PHE A 5 4.88 14.71 -18.66
N PHE A 6 5.32 15.00 -17.42
CA PHE A 6 4.48 14.88 -16.23
C PHE A 6 3.30 15.89 -16.19
N ARG A 7 3.34 16.97 -16.97
CA ARG A 7 2.24 17.94 -17.04
C ARG A 7 1.07 17.52 -17.93
N LYS A 8 1.24 16.51 -18.79
CA LYS A 8 0.20 16.09 -19.77
C LYS A 8 -0.80 15.08 -19.19
N TYR A 9 -0.45 14.42 -18.09
CA TYR A 9 -1.30 13.44 -17.39
C TYR A 9 -1.68 13.85 -15.96
N LEU A 10 -1.24 15.03 -15.48
CA LEU A 10 -1.79 15.58 -14.24
C LEU A 10 -3.10 16.29 -14.60
N PRO A 11 -4.27 15.80 -14.14
CA PRO A 11 -5.49 16.59 -14.21
C PRO A 11 -5.22 17.91 -13.49
N SER A 12 -5.48 19.03 -14.18
CA SER A 12 -5.35 20.36 -13.63
C SER A 12 -6.26 20.49 -12.40
N ASN A 13 -5.81 21.24 -11.39
CA ASN A 13 -6.57 21.53 -10.16
C ASN A 13 -8.00 22.06 -10.44
N GLU A 14 -8.27 22.55 -11.64
CA GLU A 14 -9.57 23.05 -12.08
C GLU A 14 -10.58 21.95 -12.44
N SER A 15 -10.17 20.83 -13.06
CA SER A 15 -11.09 19.71 -13.37
C SER A 15 -11.57 18.96 -12.12
N ILE A 16 -10.77 18.95 -11.05
CA ILE A 16 -11.12 18.34 -9.76
C ILE A 16 -12.25 19.13 -9.08
N ARG A 17 -12.37 20.43 -9.36
CA ARG A 17 -13.35 21.34 -8.75
C ARG A 17 -14.76 21.23 -9.33
N GLN A 18 -14.90 20.75 -10.58
CA GLN A 18 -16.19 20.76 -11.30
C GLN A 18 -17.08 19.54 -11.03
N ASN A 19 -16.58 18.49 -10.38
CA ASN A 19 -17.36 17.27 -10.17
C ASN A 19 -17.99 17.27 -8.77
N ARG A 20 -19.32 17.27 -8.68
CA ARG A 20 -20.09 17.47 -7.42
C ARG A 20 -19.77 16.44 -6.32
N HIS A 21 -19.36 15.23 -6.71
CA HIS A 21 -18.86 14.20 -5.80
C HIS A 21 -17.42 14.45 -5.34
N ILE A 22 -16.56 14.98 -6.22
CA ILE A 22 -15.17 15.34 -5.90
C ILE A 22 -15.11 16.63 -5.10
N ALA A 23 -16.03 17.58 -5.30
CA ALA A 23 -16.12 18.83 -4.56
C ALA A 23 -16.41 18.62 -3.05
N ARG A 24 -17.15 17.57 -2.68
CA ARG A 24 -17.38 17.19 -1.27
C ARG A 24 -16.12 16.64 -0.59
N PHE A 25 -15.25 15.97 -1.35
CA PHE A 25 -13.89 15.58 -0.92
C PHE A 25 -12.85 16.68 -1.20
N GLY A 26 -13.24 17.75 -1.91
CA GLY A 26 -12.36 18.72 -2.52
C GLY A 26 -11.58 19.52 -1.47
N THR A 27 -12.21 19.94 -0.38
CA THR A 27 -11.52 20.62 0.73
C THR A 27 -10.49 19.73 1.44
N LEU A 28 -10.71 18.42 1.50
CA LEU A 28 -9.73 17.45 2.02
C LEU A 28 -8.60 17.15 1.01
N LEU A 29 -8.92 17.10 -0.29
CA LEU A 29 -8.00 16.82 -1.40
C LEU A 29 -7.19 18.04 -1.87
N LEU A 30 -7.55 19.24 -1.42
CA LEU A 30 -6.88 20.52 -1.75
C LEU A 30 -5.62 20.79 -0.92
N HIS A 31 -5.25 19.92 0.03
CA HIS A 31 -4.06 20.16 0.84
C HIS A 31 -2.79 20.05 -0.02
N PRO A 32 -1.92 21.09 -0.10
CA PRO A 32 -0.79 21.11 -1.04
C PRO A 32 0.19 19.94 -0.86
N ASN A 33 0.34 19.41 0.35
CA ASN A 33 1.18 18.25 0.65
C ASN A 33 0.72 16.94 -0.03
N LEU A 34 -0.55 16.82 -0.43
CA LEU A 34 -1.09 15.66 -1.13
C LEU A 34 -0.55 15.55 -2.56
N TRP A 35 -0.23 16.68 -3.18
CA TRP A 35 0.21 16.78 -4.57
C TRP A 35 1.70 17.10 -4.70
N HIS A 36 2.30 17.66 -3.65
CA HIS A 36 3.72 18.00 -3.64
C HIS A 36 4.60 16.77 -3.33
N LEU A 37 5.64 16.59 -4.14
CA LEU A 37 6.65 15.57 -3.97
C LEU A 37 7.68 16.03 -2.92
N ASN A 38 7.37 15.80 -1.65
CA ASN A 38 8.31 15.99 -0.54
C ASN A 38 8.72 14.63 0.04
N ARG A 39 9.98 14.48 0.48
CA ARG A 39 10.54 13.25 1.07
C ARG A 39 9.59 12.60 2.11
N ARG A 40 9.06 13.40 3.03
CA ARG A 40 8.15 12.93 4.09
C ARG A 40 6.78 12.51 3.53
N SER A 41 6.30 13.23 2.52
CA SER A 41 5.00 12.96 1.87
C SER A 41 5.07 11.72 0.96
N VAL A 42 6.17 11.53 0.22
CA VAL A 42 6.37 10.35 -0.64
C VAL A 42 6.60 9.08 0.17
N SER A 43 7.44 9.12 1.20
CA SER A 43 7.67 7.97 2.09
C SER A 43 6.38 7.51 2.79
N GLY A 44 5.58 8.46 3.28
CA GLY A 44 4.26 8.15 3.83
C GLY A 44 3.26 7.65 2.79
N GLY A 45 3.30 8.18 1.56
CA GLY A 45 2.45 7.73 0.46
C GLY A 45 2.75 6.28 0.07
N VAL A 46 4.04 5.91 0.00
CA VAL A 46 4.45 4.52 -0.25
C VAL A 46 3.99 3.60 0.87
N ALA A 47 4.17 3.98 2.13
CA ALA A 47 3.72 3.18 3.27
C ALA A 47 2.20 2.97 3.26
N ALA A 48 1.42 4.02 3.03
CA ALA A 48 -0.03 3.96 2.94
C ALA A 48 -0.51 3.09 1.77
N GLY A 49 0.15 3.18 0.60
CA GLY A 49 -0.18 2.37 -0.57
C GLY A 49 0.18 0.89 -0.40
N LEU A 50 1.32 0.57 0.21
CA LEU A 50 1.70 -0.82 0.50
C LEU A 50 0.73 -1.46 1.49
N PHE A 51 0.35 -0.72 2.53
CA PHE A 51 -0.63 -1.16 3.51
C PHE A 51 -2.00 -1.38 2.87
N ALA A 52 -2.50 -0.40 2.13
CA ALA A 52 -3.83 -0.44 1.53
C ALA A 52 -3.96 -1.48 0.41
N GLY A 53 -2.89 -1.78 -0.34
CA GLY A 53 -2.93 -2.81 -1.39
C GLY A 53 -2.99 -4.23 -0.84
N LEU A 54 -2.59 -4.45 0.43
CA LEU A 54 -2.69 -5.75 1.07
C LEU A 54 -4.08 -6.05 1.66
N VAL A 55 -5.01 -5.09 1.60
CA VAL A 55 -6.38 -5.27 2.09
C VAL A 55 -7.10 -6.26 1.17
N PRO A 56 -7.55 -7.42 1.70
CA PRO A 56 -8.10 -8.46 0.87
C PRO A 56 -9.50 -8.10 0.38
N GLY A 57 -9.68 -8.17 -0.94
CA GLY A 57 -10.97 -7.98 -1.59
C GLY A 57 -11.20 -6.56 -2.11
N SER A 58 -11.62 -6.49 -3.37
CA SER A 58 -12.31 -5.38 -4.04
C SER A 58 -11.48 -4.15 -4.43
N ASN A 59 -11.15 -4.09 -5.73
CA ASN A 59 -10.99 -2.84 -6.47
C ASN A 59 -12.38 -2.17 -6.56
N PRO A 60 -12.86 -1.52 -5.48
CA PRO A 60 -12.53 -0.12 -5.22
C PRO A 60 -12.12 0.22 -3.77
N VAL A 61 -12.26 -0.70 -2.82
CA VAL A 61 -12.01 -0.46 -1.39
C VAL A 61 -10.54 -0.18 -1.13
N GLN A 62 -9.62 -0.87 -1.80
CA GLN A 62 -8.18 -0.61 -1.63
C GLN A 62 -7.80 0.84 -1.97
N PHE A 63 -8.41 1.41 -3.02
CA PHE A 63 -8.15 2.79 -3.44
C PHE A 63 -8.79 3.78 -2.47
N ALA A 64 -9.99 3.46 -1.95
CA ALA A 64 -10.64 4.27 -0.94
C ALA A 64 -9.83 4.29 0.37
N VAL A 65 -9.34 3.14 0.83
CA VAL A 65 -8.47 3.03 2.01
C VAL A 65 -7.16 3.78 1.78
N ALA A 66 -6.51 3.59 0.63
CA ALA A 66 -5.28 4.33 0.29
C ALA A 66 -5.51 5.84 0.27
N ALA A 67 -6.61 6.30 -0.30
CA ALA A 67 -6.97 7.71 -0.32
C ALA A 67 -7.26 8.25 1.09
N LEU A 68 -8.00 7.49 1.90
CA LEU A 68 -8.33 7.86 3.27
C LEU A 68 -7.07 7.95 4.14
N LEU A 69 -6.16 6.96 4.05
CA LEU A 69 -4.87 6.98 4.73
C LEU A 69 -4.00 8.13 4.21
N ALA A 70 -4.01 8.39 2.91
CA ALA A 70 -3.25 9.48 2.32
C ALA A 70 -3.69 10.84 2.86
N VAL A 71 -5.01 11.04 2.99
CA VAL A 71 -5.57 12.28 3.54
C VAL A 71 -5.38 12.37 5.06
N ALA A 72 -5.64 11.29 5.80
CA ALA A 72 -5.49 11.23 7.25
C ALA A 72 -4.04 11.54 7.68
N PHE A 73 -3.06 10.95 6.99
CA PHE A 73 -1.64 11.19 7.26
C PHE A 73 -1.06 12.40 6.50
N ARG A 74 -1.85 13.08 5.66
CA ARG A 74 -1.44 14.21 4.81
C ARG A 74 -0.20 13.89 3.95
N VAL A 75 -0.19 12.70 3.37
CA VAL A 75 0.89 12.14 2.53
C VAL A 75 0.50 12.14 1.05
N ASN A 76 1.44 11.83 0.16
CA ASN A 76 1.23 12.02 -1.27
C ASN A 76 0.19 11.03 -1.81
N LEU A 77 -0.96 11.56 -2.20
CA LEU A 77 -2.11 10.77 -2.64
C LEU A 77 -1.84 10.02 -3.95
N PRO A 78 -1.32 10.67 -5.02
CA PRO A 78 -0.95 9.96 -6.25
C PRO A 78 0.01 8.80 -6.00
N VAL A 79 1.02 9.00 -5.14
CA VAL A 79 1.97 7.93 -4.79
C VAL A 79 1.26 6.78 -4.07
N ALA A 80 0.40 7.07 -3.10
CA ALA A 80 -0.34 6.02 -2.39
C ALA A 80 -1.20 5.17 -3.35
N LEU A 81 -1.91 5.81 -4.27
CA LEU A 81 -2.75 5.12 -5.27
C LEU A 81 -1.94 4.35 -6.33
N VAL A 82 -0.79 4.88 -6.75
CA VAL A 82 0.08 4.15 -7.69
C VAL A 82 0.70 2.94 -7.01
N VAL A 83 1.10 3.09 -5.75
CA VAL A 83 1.70 1.99 -5.01
C VAL A 83 0.71 0.86 -4.80
N THR A 84 -0.59 1.12 -4.52
CA THR A 84 -1.60 0.04 -4.41
C THR A 84 -1.74 -0.81 -5.68
N LEU A 85 -1.37 -0.30 -6.86
CA LEU A 85 -1.40 -1.07 -8.11
C LEU A 85 -0.42 -2.25 -8.13
N TYR A 86 0.49 -2.34 -7.17
CA TYR A 86 1.34 -3.51 -7.01
C TYR A 86 0.55 -4.79 -6.75
N THR A 87 -0.66 -4.66 -6.18
CA THR A 87 -1.57 -5.79 -5.93
C THR A 87 -2.44 -6.00 -7.16
N ASN A 88 -1.94 -6.80 -8.09
CA ASN A 88 -2.58 -7.17 -9.34
C ASN A 88 -2.86 -8.68 -9.35
N PRO A 89 -3.72 -9.20 -10.24
CA PRO A 89 -4.06 -10.63 -10.27
C PRO A 89 -2.86 -11.59 -10.35
N LEU A 90 -1.71 -11.13 -10.86
CA LEU A 90 -0.49 -11.94 -10.93
C LEU A 90 0.30 -11.91 -9.60
N THR A 91 0.28 -10.81 -8.87
CA THR A 91 1.03 -10.65 -7.61
C THR A 91 0.21 -10.97 -6.36
N ILE A 92 -1.13 -10.94 -6.46
CA ILE A 92 -2.01 -11.18 -5.31
C ILE A 92 -1.85 -12.61 -4.78
N VAL A 93 -1.72 -13.60 -5.67
CA VAL A 93 -1.54 -15.01 -5.31
C VAL A 93 -0.27 -15.22 -4.48
N PRO A 94 0.94 -14.84 -4.95
CA PRO A 94 2.15 -15.01 -4.14
C PRO A 94 2.12 -14.15 -2.86
N LEU A 95 1.53 -12.95 -2.87
CA LEU A 95 1.42 -12.12 -1.68
C LEU A 95 0.56 -12.76 -0.58
N TYR A 96 -0.54 -13.41 -0.96
CA TYR A 96 -1.43 -14.07 0.00
C TYR A 96 -0.81 -15.35 0.57
N LEU A 97 -0.09 -16.11 -0.25
CA LEU A 97 0.69 -17.26 0.24
C LEU A 97 1.76 -16.81 1.25
N LEU A 98 2.48 -15.74 0.93
CA LEU A 98 3.44 -15.16 1.87
C LEU A 98 2.76 -14.65 3.15
N ALA A 99 1.61 -13.98 3.04
CA ALA A 99 0.86 -13.53 4.19
C ALA A 99 0.39 -14.69 5.06
N TYR A 100 -0.08 -15.79 4.45
CA TYR A 100 -0.50 -16.98 5.17
C TYR A 100 0.66 -17.65 5.91
N GLU A 101 1.80 -17.86 5.25
CA GLU A 101 3.00 -18.41 5.90
C GLU A 101 3.52 -17.49 7.01
N TYR A 102 3.50 -16.18 6.78
CA TYR A 102 3.88 -15.19 7.79
C TYR A 102 2.91 -15.19 8.99
N GLY A 103 1.61 -15.33 8.73
CA GLY A 103 0.58 -15.47 9.76
C GLY A 103 0.72 -16.75 10.58
N LYS A 104 1.01 -17.88 9.93
CA LYS A 104 1.33 -19.16 10.61
C LYS A 104 2.51 -19.01 11.56
N LEU A 105 3.60 -18.39 11.10
CA LEU A 105 4.78 -18.14 11.93
C LEU A 105 4.47 -17.27 13.15
N LEU A 106 3.63 -16.24 12.99
CA LEU A 106 3.27 -15.32 14.07
C LEU A 106 2.28 -15.90 15.08
N VAL A 107 1.35 -16.75 14.64
CA VAL A 107 0.34 -17.37 15.51
C VAL A 107 0.94 -18.49 16.36
N GLY A 108 2.10 -19.05 15.97
CA GLY A 108 3.02 -19.75 16.87
C GLY A 108 2.52 -21.08 17.47
N GLY A 109 1.38 -21.59 17.05
CA GLY A 109 0.88 -22.91 17.40
C GLY A 109 0.41 -23.61 16.14
N ASP A 110 0.19 -24.92 16.21
CA ASP A 110 -0.52 -25.67 15.20
C ASP A 110 -1.80 -24.91 14.83
N ALA A 111 -1.74 -24.09 13.79
CA ALA A 111 -2.90 -23.75 12.98
C ALA A 111 -3.19 -25.06 12.23
N SER A 112 -3.57 -26.08 13.00
CA SER A 112 -4.04 -27.35 12.51
C SER A 112 -5.04 -26.97 11.45
N PHE A 113 -4.81 -27.46 10.24
CA PHE A 113 -5.88 -27.63 9.29
C PHE A 113 -6.98 -28.35 10.08
N THR A 114 -7.94 -27.58 10.61
CA THR A 114 -9.19 -28.16 11.04
C THR A 114 -9.69 -28.81 9.75
N PRO A 115 -9.90 -30.13 9.71
CA PRO A 115 -10.42 -30.76 8.51
C PRO A 115 -11.71 -30.04 8.12
N GLU A 116 -11.96 -29.89 6.81
CA GLU A 116 -13.23 -29.37 6.34
C GLU A 116 -14.35 -30.20 7.01
N PRO A 117 -15.38 -29.55 7.60
CA PRO A 117 -16.45 -30.28 8.26
C PRO A 117 -17.11 -31.23 7.26
N GLU A 118 -17.17 -32.53 7.61
CA GLU A 118 -17.79 -33.54 6.76
C GLU A 118 -19.22 -33.11 6.40
N PHE A 119 -19.55 -33.21 5.12
CA PHE A 119 -20.83 -32.74 4.60
C PHE A 119 -21.96 -33.65 5.08
N ASP A 120 -22.81 -33.09 5.96
CA ASP A 120 -23.95 -33.80 6.54
C ASP A 120 -25.28 -33.24 6.03
N TRP A 121 -25.97 -34.03 5.21
CA TRP A 121 -27.29 -33.72 4.67
C TRP A 121 -28.41 -33.72 5.72
N SER A 122 -28.21 -34.38 6.86
CA SER A 122 -29.24 -34.55 7.90
C SER A 122 -29.38 -33.33 8.82
N HIS A 123 -28.32 -32.54 8.95
CA HIS A 123 -28.27 -31.34 9.81
C HIS A 123 -27.64 -30.14 9.10
N LEU A 124 -28.21 -29.77 7.94
CA LEU A 124 -27.69 -28.72 7.06
C LEU A 124 -27.43 -27.37 7.76
N SER A 125 -28.27 -26.96 8.70
CA SER A 125 -28.09 -25.71 9.46
C SER A 125 -26.89 -25.76 10.41
N HIS A 126 -26.69 -26.88 11.10
CA HIS A 126 -25.55 -27.08 11.98
C HIS A 126 -24.24 -27.23 11.18
N TRP A 127 -24.29 -27.97 10.07
CA TRP A 127 -23.17 -28.05 9.13
C TRP A 127 -22.78 -26.66 8.60
N LEU A 128 -23.75 -25.82 8.22
CA LEU A 128 -23.51 -24.44 7.79
C LEU A 128 -22.84 -23.59 8.87
N GLU A 129 -23.29 -23.67 10.12
CA GLU A 129 -22.69 -22.95 11.25
C GLU A 129 -21.23 -23.37 11.51
N VAL A 130 -20.97 -24.68 11.52
CA VAL A 130 -19.63 -25.24 11.72
C VAL A 130 -18.71 -24.92 10.54
N TRP A 131 -19.23 -24.96 9.31
CA TRP A 131 -18.50 -24.58 8.10
C TRP A 131 -18.17 -23.08 8.07
N LEU A 132 -19.09 -22.21 8.51
CA LEU A 132 -18.84 -20.78 8.63
C LEU A 132 -17.79 -20.48 9.72
N ALA A 133 -17.88 -21.15 10.87
CA ALA A 133 -16.91 -21.04 11.95
C ALA A 133 -15.52 -21.54 11.51
N TRP A 134 -15.48 -22.60 10.70
CA TRP A 134 -14.27 -23.13 10.07
C TRP A 134 -13.65 -22.15 9.08
N LEU A 135 -14.46 -21.56 8.18
CA LEU A 135 -14.02 -20.54 7.24
C LEU A 135 -13.45 -19.30 7.96
N LEU A 136 -14.08 -18.90 9.07
CA LEU A 136 -13.60 -17.84 9.96
C LEU A 136 -12.32 -18.24 10.71
N SER A 137 -12.16 -19.53 11.04
CA SER A 137 -10.95 -20.06 11.67
C SER A 137 -9.73 -20.05 10.74
N LEU A 138 -9.93 -20.30 9.44
CA LEU A 138 -8.92 -20.11 8.38
C LEU A 138 -8.66 -18.62 8.11
N GLY A 139 -9.69 -17.79 8.25
CA GLY A 139 -9.59 -16.33 8.16
C GLY A 139 -8.69 -15.72 9.23
N LYS A 140 -8.55 -16.35 10.41
CA LYS A 140 -7.77 -15.81 11.54
C LYS A 140 -6.26 -15.69 11.25
N PRO A 141 -5.52 -16.77 10.91
CA PRO A 141 -4.09 -16.68 10.59
C PRO A 141 -3.85 -15.89 9.31
N LEU A 142 -4.74 -15.97 8.33
CA LEU A 142 -4.63 -15.19 7.10
C LEU A 142 -4.84 -13.69 7.35
N ALA A 143 -5.82 -13.29 8.16
CA ALA A 143 -6.04 -11.88 8.52
C ALA A 143 -4.89 -11.33 9.36
N VAL A 144 -4.41 -12.09 10.36
CA VAL A 144 -3.25 -11.71 11.16
C VAL A 144 -2.01 -11.58 10.28
N GLY A 145 -1.78 -12.54 9.40
CA GLY A 145 -0.69 -12.55 8.44
C GLY A 145 -0.74 -11.38 7.45
N LEU A 146 -1.91 -11.07 6.90
CA LEU A 146 -2.11 -9.93 6.00
C LEU A 146 -1.87 -8.59 6.74
N ILE A 147 -2.42 -8.41 7.94
CA ILE A 147 -2.19 -7.18 8.71
C ILE A 147 -0.71 -7.03 9.06
N ALA A 148 -0.09 -8.10 9.53
CA ALA A 148 1.32 -8.07 9.91
C ALA A 148 2.22 -7.85 8.69
N LEU A 149 1.94 -8.49 7.54
CA LEU A 149 2.67 -8.28 6.29
C LEU A 149 2.45 -6.86 5.74
N ALA A 150 1.23 -6.33 5.84
CA ALA A 150 0.93 -4.95 5.44
C ALA A 150 1.73 -3.95 6.28
N LEU A 151 1.82 -4.16 7.59
CA LEU A 151 2.59 -3.31 8.49
C LEU A 151 4.10 -3.42 8.24
N THR A 152 4.63 -4.62 8.04
CA THR A 152 6.06 -4.80 7.75
C THR A 152 6.43 -4.20 6.40
N LEU A 153 5.62 -4.39 5.35
CA LEU A 153 5.84 -3.74 4.05
C LEU A 153 5.69 -2.23 4.14
N ALA A 154 4.73 -1.70 4.88
CA ALA A 154 4.59 -0.26 5.08
C ALA A 154 5.82 0.34 5.77
N ALA A 155 6.32 -0.29 6.84
CA ALA A 155 7.52 0.12 7.55
C ALA A 155 8.78 0.01 6.66
N ALA A 156 8.93 -1.11 5.96
CA ALA A 156 10.04 -1.35 5.04
C ALA A 156 10.04 -0.35 3.88
N GLY A 157 8.89 -0.12 3.25
CA GLY A 157 8.71 0.86 2.18
C GLY A 157 9.02 2.28 2.63
N TYR A 158 8.58 2.67 3.83
CA TYR A 158 8.93 3.95 4.42
C TYR A 158 10.46 4.09 4.57
N ALA A 159 11.11 3.09 5.18
CA ALA A 159 12.55 3.08 5.40
C ALA A 159 13.34 3.10 4.08
N LEU A 160 12.93 2.31 3.09
CA LEU A 160 13.54 2.24 1.76
C LEU A 160 13.52 3.61 1.07
N VAL A 161 12.39 4.32 1.10
CA VAL A 161 12.31 5.67 0.51
C VAL A 161 13.25 6.64 1.23
N GLN A 162 13.36 6.55 2.55
CA GLN A 162 14.27 7.41 3.33
C GLN A 162 15.74 7.13 3.01
N ILE A 163 16.11 5.85 2.88
CA ILE A 163 17.47 5.41 2.49
C ILE A 163 17.78 5.83 1.06
N ALA A 164 16.87 5.57 0.11
CA ALA A 164 17.02 5.96 -1.28
C ALA A 164 17.20 7.47 -1.43
N TRP A 165 16.45 8.27 -0.67
CA TRP A 165 16.60 9.72 -0.66
C TRP A 165 17.96 10.15 -0.11
N ARG A 166 18.41 9.58 1.01
CA ARG A 166 19.75 9.84 1.58
C ARG A 166 20.85 9.48 0.58
N ALA A 167 20.77 8.30 -0.03
CA ALA A 167 21.72 7.85 -1.05
C ALA A 167 21.74 8.81 -2.25
N HIS A 168 20.58 9.26 -2.73
CA HIS A 168 20.48 10.22 -3.83
C HIS A 168 21.18 11.55 -3.50
N VAL A 169 20.96 12.10 -2.30
CA VAL A 169 21.60 13.34 -1.86
C VAL A 169 23.12 13.17 -1.74
N VAL A 170 23.59 12.09 -1.10
CA VAL A 170 25.02 11.81 -0.95
C VAL A 170 25.69 11.63 -2.31
N LEU A 171 25.07 10.88 -3.23
CA LEU A 171 25.58 10.70 -4.59
C LEU A 171 25.59 12.03 -5.37
N ALA A 172 24.56 12.87 -5.23
CA ALA A 172 24.53 14.19 -5.85
C ALA A 172 25.65 15.10 -5.32
N TRP A 173 25.93 15.07 -4.02
CA TRP A 173 27.04 15.80 -3.39
C TRP A 173 28.40 15.28 -3.85
N ARG A 174 28.59 13.95 -3.90
CA ARG A 174 29.82 13.33 -4.43
C ARG A 174 30.05 13.66 -5.90
N ARG A 175 28.99 13.67 -6.73
CA ARG A 175 29.06 14.10 -8.14
C ARG A 175 29.45 15.57 -8.27
N ARG A 176 28.95 16.46 -7.40
CA ARG A 176 29.33 17.88 -7.38
C ARG A 176 30.78 18.09 -6.96
N ARG A 177 31.27 17.37 -5.93
CA ARG A 177 32.69 17.42 -5.53
C ARG A 177 33.62 16.92 -6.64
N ARG A 178 33.29 15.81 -7.31
CA ARG A 178 34.07 15.30 -8.45
C ARG A 178 34.12 16.30 -9.61
N ARG A 179 33.02 16.99 -9.91
CA ARG A 179 32.99 18.03 -10.96
C ARG A 179 33.83 19.26 -10.63
N ARG A 180 33.94 19.63 -9.35
CA ARG A 180 34.82 20.74 -8.93
C ARG A 180 36.29 20.36 -9.00
N ALA A 181 36.65 19.15 -8.57
CA ALA A 181 38.03 18.65 -8.67
C ALA A 181 38.54 18.54 -10.12
N THR A 182 37.68 18.23 -11.09
CA THR A 182 38.05 18.20 -12.51
C THR A 182 38.12 19.57 -13.19
N ASN A 183 37.56 20.62 -12.57
CA ASN A 183 37.56 21.98 -13.13
C ASN A 183 38.72 22.83 -12.60
N ASP A 184 39.38 22.39 -11.52
CA ASP A 184 40.56 23.04 -10.91
C ASP A 184 41.88 22.53 -11.53
N SER A 185 41.79 21.50 -12.36
CA SER A 185 42.91 20.85 -13.06
C SER A 185 42.97 21.16 -14.56
N ARG A 186 42.28 22.22 -15.01
CA ARG A 186 42.30 22.76 -16.37
C ARG A 186 42.63 24.25 -16.29
#